data_AF-A0A1V2PXH9-F1
#
_entry.id   AF-A0A1V2PXH9-F1
#
_cell.length_a   1.000
_cell.length_b   1.000
_cell.length_c   1.000
_cell.angle_alpha   90.00
_cell.angle_beta   90.00
_cell.angle_gamma   90.00
#
_symmetry.space_group_name_H-M   'P 1'
#
loop_
_entity.id
_entity.type
_entity.pdbx_description
1 polymer ?
#
loop_
_entity_poly.entity_id
_entity_poly.type
_entity_poly.pdbx_seq_one_letter_code
_entity_poly.pdbx_strand_id
1 'polypeptide(L)'
;MDKTRVGCWSVVALIVAQTFSTVLSGGPPELRIIGVFFNAAAAFSVYLVLRRPDRNRWPLVAWTAGFFGWHVTGLLTLAGIVTTGLDAAFIVGVDNQFSVFYQAVLTTLAGFAVHLLLPRPNKT
;
A
#
# COMPACT_ATOMS: atom_id res chain seq x y z
N MET A 1 -14.56 -6.15 -16.16
CA MET A 1 -13.25 -5.46 -16.10
C MET A 1 -12.18 -6.53 -15.88
N ASP A 2 -11.05 -6.49 -16.60
CA ASP A 2 -9.94 -7.45 -16.43
C ASP A 2 -9.39 -7.41 -14.99
N LYS A 3 -9.13 -8.57 -14.38
CA LYS A 3 -8.54 -8.76 -13.04
C LYS A 3 -7.29 -7.90 -12.86
N THR A 4 -6.44 -7.81 -13.88
CA THR A 4 -5.22 -6.99 -13.87
C THR A 4 -5.55 -5.50 -13.71
N ARG A 5 -6.56 -5.01 -14.44
CA ARG A 5 -7.02 -3.62 -14.33
C ARG A 5 -7.61 -3.33 -12.97
N VAL A 6 -8.40 -4.25 -12.40
CA VAL A 6 -8.93 -4.12 -11.03
C VAL A 6 -7.80 -4.03 -10.01
N GLY A 7 -6.77 -4.90 -10.16
CA GLY A 7 -5.57 -4.86 -9.33
C GLY A 7 -4.84 -3.52 -9.43
N CYS A 8 -4.59 -3.03 -10.65
CA CYS A 8 -3.99 -1.71 -10.89
C CYS A 8 -4.77 -0.57 -10.24
N TRP A 9 -6.10 -0.54 -10.39
CA TRP A 9 -6.94 0.49 -9.76
C TRP A 9 -6.95 0.40 -8.23
N SER A 10 -6.85 -0.82 -7.68
CA SER A 10 -6.65 -1.01 -6.24
C SER A 10 -5.34 -0.37 -5.78
N VAL A 11 -4.25 -0.55 -6.54
CA VAL A 11 -2.97 0.10 -6.25
C VAL A 11 -3.04 1.62 -6.35
N VAL A 12 -3.76 2.17 -7.35
CA VAL A 12 -3.98 3.62 -7.44
C VAL A 12 -4.65 4.15 -6.18
N ALA A 13 -5.69 3.47 -5.69
CA ALA A 13 -6.35 3.87 -4.44
C ALA A 13 -5.41 3.83 -3.23
N LEU A 14 -4.54 2.81 -3.12
CA LEU A 14 -3.51 2.75 -2.07
C LEU A 14 -2.53 3.93 -2.17
N ILE A 15 -2.02 4.22 -3.38
CA ILE A 15 -1.09 5.32 -3.63
C ILE A 15 -1.71 6.66 -3.21
N VAL A 16 -2.97 6.89 -3.59
CA VAL A 16 -3.68 8.12 -3.26
C VAL A 16 -3.83 8.26 -1.75
N ALA A 17 -4.35 7.22 -1.07
CA ALA A 17 -4.51 7.23 0.39
C ALA A 17 -3.18 7.45 1.12
N GLN A 18 -2.13 6.74 0.71
CA GLN A 18 -0.79 6.88 1.29
C GLN A 18 -0.19 8.26 1.05
N THR A 19 -0.39 8.83 -0.15
CA THR A 19 0.14 10.16 -0.48
C THR A 19 -0.51 11.23 0.38
N PHE A 20 -1.84 11.18 0.55
CA PHE A 20 -2.52 12.10 1.47
C PHE A 20 -2.03 11.91 2.91
N SER A 21 -1.95 10.67 3.40
CA SER A 21 -1.43 10.40 4.73
C SER A 21 -0.01 10.94 4.93
N THR A 22 0.87 10.75 3.95
CA THR A 22 2.27 11.19 4.00
C THR A 22 2.41 12.72 3.97
N VAL A 23 1.62 13.40 3.13
CA VAL A 23 1.70 14.86 2.99
C VAL A 23 1.07 15.56 4.20
N LEU A 24 0.02 14.99 4.78
CA LEU A 24 -0.76 15.60 5.86
C LEU A 24 -0.24 15.26 7.26
N SER A 25 0.57 14.20 7.44
CA SER A 25 1.02 13.72 8.76
C SER A 25 2.06 14.58 9.48
N GLY A 26 2.56 15.66 8.84
CA GLY A 26 3.48 16.61 9.50
C GLY A 26 4.85 16.03 9.91
N GLY A 27 5.18 14.80 9.52
CA GLY A 27 6.45 14.13 9.87
C GLY A 27 7.69 14.75 9.22
N PRO A 28 8.89 14.22 9.54
CA PRO A 28 10.17 14.71 9.02
C PRO A 28 10.16 14.88 7.50
N PRO A 29 10.61 16.03 6.95
CA PRO A 29 10.55 16.31 5.53
C PRO A 29 11.17 15.23 4.65
N GLU A 30 12.27 14.64 5.08
CA GLU A 30 13.02 13.60 4.38
C GLU A 30 12.18 12.34 4.19
N LEU A 31 11.49 11.90 5.24
CA LEU A 31 10.62 10.73 5.19
C LEU A 31 9.40 10.96 4.30
N ARG A 32 8.85 12.18 4.30
CA ARG A 32 7.75 12.53 3.40
C ARG A 32 8.19 12.50 1.94
N ILE A 33 9.35 13.08 1.64
CA ILE A 33 9.93 13.09 0.29
C ILE A 33 10.15 11.66 -0.19
N ILE A 34 10.76 10.81 0.64
CA ILE A 34 10.99 9.39 0.33
C ILE A 34 9.65 8.67 0.06
N GLY A 35 8.65 8.87 0.93
CA GLY A 35 7.32 8.28 0.76
C GLY A 35 6.65 8.67 -0.57
N VAL A 36 6.74 9.95 -0.95
CA VAL A 36 6.23 10.44 -2.23
C VAL A 36 6.96 9.81 -3.42
N PHE A 37 8.29 9.67 -3.35
CA PHE A 37 9.06 9.00 -4.41
C PHE A 37 8.66 7.53 -4.58
N PHE A 38 8.49 6.79 -3.50
CA PHE A 38 8.02 5.39 -3.57
C PHE A 38 6.61 5.30 -4.17
N ASN A 39 5.71 6.22 -3.79
CA ASN A 39 4.36 6.30 -4.36
C ASN A 39 4.40 6.63 -5.86
N ALA A 40 5.29 7.52 -6.30
CA ALA A 40 5.48 7.86 -7.71
C ALA A 40 6.02 6.66 -8.51
N ALA A 41 6.97 5.91 -7.96
CA ALA A 41 7.49 4.69 -8.60
C ALA A 41 6.39 3.62 -8.76
N ALA A 42 5.53 3.46 -7.75
CA ALA A 42 4.37 2.59 -7.82
C ALA A 42 3.37 3.06 -8.89
N ALA A 43 3.07 4.36 -8.93
CA ALA A 43 2.19 4.95 -9.95
C ALA A 43 2.71 4.74 -11.37
N PHE A 44 4.02 4.93 -11.57
CA PHE A 44 4.67 4.67 -12.86
C PHE A 44 4.58 3.19 -13.23
N SER A 45 4.77 2.28 -12.26
CA SER A 45 4.61 0.84 -12.48
C SER A 45 3.17 0.48 -12.87
N VAL A 46 2.17 1.09 -12.23
CA VAL A 46 0.76 0.94 -12.61
C VAL A 46 0.54 1.40 -14.05
N TYR A 47 1.04 2.58 -14.41
CA TYR A 47 0.95 3.10 -15.77
C TYR A 47 1.55 2.13 -16.81
N LEU A 48 2.74 1.58 -16.53
CA LEU A 48 3.39 0.62 -17.42
C LEU A 48 2.56 -0.66 -17.60
N VAL A 49 2.00 -1.20 -16.52
CA VAL A 49 1.16 -2.41 -16.58
C VAL A 49 -0.16 -2.15 -17.30
N LEU A 50 -0.80 -0.99 -17.07
CA LEU A 50 -2.02 -0.61 -17.78
C LEU A 50 -1.78 -0.43 -19.29
N ARG A 51 -0.62 0.09 -19.69
CA ARG A 51 -0.25 0.20 -21.11
C ARG A 51 0.20 -1.10 -21.75
N ARG A 52 0.83 -2.00 -20.98
CA ARG A 52 1.36 -3.29 -21.46
C ARG A 52 1.07 -4.39 -20.45
N PRO A 53 -0.14 -4.96 -20.44
CA PRO A 53 -0.60 -5.92 -19.42
C PRO A 53 0.23 -7.21 -19.33
N ASP A 54 0.93 -7.55 -20.42
CA ASP A 54 1.79 -8.75 -20.51
C ASP A 54 3.16 -8.55 -19.86
N ARG A 55 3.51 -7.32 -19.46
CA ARG A 55 4.77 -7.05 -18.77
C ARG A 55 4.78 -7.60 -17.35
N ASN A 56 5.99 -7.75 -16.82
CA ASN A 56 6.25 -8.18 -15.47
C ASN A 56 5.47 -7.33 -14.45
N ARG A 57 4.61 -7.99 -13.67
CA ARG A 57 3.76 -7.39 -12.63
C ARG A 57 4.41 -7.45 -11.25
N TRP A 58 5.52 -8.17 -11.10
CA TRP A 58 6.21 -8.37 -9.82
C TRP A 58 6.58 -7.08 -9.09
N PRO A 59 7.01 -5.98 -9.76
CA PRO A 59 7.29 -4.73 -9.06
C PRO A 59 6.06 -4.20 -8.29
N LEU A 60 4.87 -4.25 -8.91
CA LEU A 60 3.63 -3.85 -8.24
C LEU A 60 3.25 -4.82 -7.13
N VAL A 61 3.34 -6.13 -7.38
CA VAL A 61 3.04 -7.16 -6.39
C VAL A 61 3.92 -6.99 -5.15
N ALA A 62 5.23 -6.83 -5.32
CA ALA A 62 6.19 -6.64 -4.23
C ALA A 62 5.90 -5.36 -3.45
N TRP A 63 5.64 -4.24 -4.13
CA TRP A 63 5.25 -3.00 -3.48
C TRP A 63 3.96 -3.15 -2.67
N THR A 64 2.91 -3.77 -3.25
CA THR A 64 1.66 -4.02 -2.54
C THR A 64 1.79 -4.99 -1.37
N ALA A 65 2.67 -5.99 -1.47
CA ALA A 65 2.92 -6.94 -0.40
C ALA A 65 3.67 -6.28 0.78
N GLY A 66 4.64 -5.41 0.49
CA GLY A 66 5.28 -4.57 1.50
C GLY A 66 4.28 -3.64 2.19
N PHE A 67 3.40 -3.01 1.41
CA PHE A 67 2.34 -2.15 1.91
C PHE A 67 1.35 -2.90 2.80
N PHE A 68 0.93 -4.10 2.38
CA PHE A 68 0.12 -5.01 3.19
C PHE A 68 0.79 -5.31 4.53
N GLY A 69 2.06 -5.74 4.51
CA GLY A 69 2.81 -6.06 5.73
C GLY A 69 2.97 -4.87 6.66
N TRP A 70 3.19 -3.67 6.12
CA TRP A 70 3.26 -2.43 6.89
C TRP A 70 1.96 -2.17 7.65
N HIS A 71 0.81 -2.27 6.98
CA HIS A 71 -0.47 -2.01 7.63
C HIS A 71 -0.92 -3.11 8.61
N VAL A 72 -0.59 -4.37 8.34
CA VAL A 72 -0.76 -5.46 9.33
C VAL A 72 0.06 -5.16 10.58
N THR A 73 1.32 -4.74 10.41
CA THR A 73 2.20 -4.38 11.54
C THR A 73 1.61 -3.21 12.34
N GLY A 74 1.05 -2.22 11.66
CA GLY A 74 0.33 -1.12 12.28
C GLY A 74 -0.87 -1.57 13.10
N LEU A 75 -1.73 -2.44 12.55
CA LEU A 75 -2.86 -3.02 13.29
C LEU A 75 -2.43 -3.76 14.54
N LEU A 76 -1.42 -4.62 14.43
CA LEU A 76 -0.89 -5.39 15.56
C LEU A 76 -0.28 -4.48 16.63
N THR A 77 0.38 -3.39 16.22
CA THR A 77 0.95 -2.40 17.13
C THR A 77 -0.16 -1.63 17.85
N LEU A 78 -1.13 -1.09 17.12
CA LEU A 78 -2.25 -0.32 17.70
C LEU A 78 -3.16 -1.18 18.60
N ALA A 79 -3.23 -2.49 18.35
CA ALA A 79 -3.93 -3.45 19.20
C ALA A 79 -3.13 -3.87 20.45
N GLY A 80 -1.87 -3.43 20.59
CA GLY A 80 -0.99 -3.82 21.70
C GLY A 80 -0.48 -5.27 21.63
N ILE A 81 -0.58 -5.92 20.46
CA ILE A 81 -0.15 -7.30 20.26
C ILE A 81 1.36 -7.38 20.01
N VAL A 82 1.93 -6.40 19.30
CA VAL A 82 3.37 -6.32 18.98
C VAL A 82 3.91 -4.94 19.37
N THR A 83 5.07 -4.90 20.00
CA THR A 83 5.78 -3.64 20.28
C THR A 83 6.85 -3.41 19.23
N THR A 84 6.71 -2.33 18.46
CA THR A 84 7.67 -1.97 17.39
C THR A 84 8.47 -0.72 17.72
N GLY A 85 8.01 0.11 18.66
CA GLY A 85 8.55 1.45 18.89
C GLY A 85 8.24 2.43 17.75
N LEU A 86 7.32 2.06 16.85
CA LEU A 86 6.93 2.83 15.66
C LEU A 86 5.47 3.31 15.74
N ASP A 87 4.91 3.41 16.94
CA ASP A 87 3.52 3.79 17.19
C ASP A 87 3.14 5.09 16.47
N ALA A 88 4.02 6.09 16.54
CA ALA A 88 3.85 7.38 15.86
C ALA A 88 3.78 7.27 14.33
N ALA A 89 4.36 6.22 13.74
CA ALA A 89 4.31 5.97 12.30
C ALA A 89 3.00 5.29 11.86
N PHE A 90 2.24 4.71 12.79
CA PHE A 90 0.97 4.04 12.51
C PHE A 90 -0.26 4.88 12.86
N ILE A 91 -0.08 5.93 13.64
CA ILE A 91 -1.11 6.93 13.93
C ILE A 91 -1.25 7.87 12.73
N VAL A 92 -2.48 8.03 12.25
CA VAL A 92 -2.82 8.98 11.19
C VAL A 92 -3.81 9.99 11.76
N GLY A 93 -3.43 11.26 11.76
CA GLY A 93 -4.22 12.33 12.37
C GLY A 93 -4.15 12.27 13.91
N VAL A 94 -5.28 12.52 14.57
CA VAL A 94 -5.36 12.64 16.04
C VAL A 94 -6.19 11.52 16.70
N ASP A 95 -6.89 10.71 15.91
CA ASP A 95 -7.81 9.70 16.41
C ASP A 95 -7.27 8.28 16.19
N ASN A 96 -7.23 7.51 17.28
CA ASN A 96 -6.81 6.12 17.26
C ASN A 96 -7.82 5.25 16.50
N GLN A 97 -9.12 5.51 16.61
CA GLN A 97 -10.14 4.74 15.90
C GLN A 97 -10.02 4.95 14.38
N PHE A 98 -9.83 6.19 13.94
CA PHE A 98 -9.51 6.49 12.55
C PHE A 98 -8.23 5.80 12.09
N SER A 99 -7.18 5.79 12.91
CA SER A 99 -5.92 5.10 12.60
C SER A 99 -6.15 3.61 12.40
N VAL A 100 -6.85 2.93 13.31
CA VAL A 100 -7.20 1.50 13.16
C VAL A 100 -8.00 1.25 11.89
N PHE A 101 -9.00 2.09 11.60
CA PHE A 101 -9.80 1.96 10.37
C PHE A 101 -8.95 2.13 9.11
N TYR A 102 -8.09 3.15 9.08
CA TYR A 102 -7.13 3.39 7.99
C TYR A 102 -6.25 2.15 7.75
N GLN A 103 -5.63 1.63 8.80
CA GLN A 103 -4.77 0.45 8.72
C GLN A 103 -5.55 -0.78 8.22
N ALA A 104 -6.78 -1.01 8.71
CA ALA A 104 -7.63 -2.13 8.32
C ALA A 104 -8.06 -2.09 6.85
N VAL A 105 -8.53 -0.93 6.38
CA VAL A 105 -8.97 -0.73 4.99
C VAL A 105 -7.80 -0.90 4.03
N LEU A 106 -6.66 -0.28 4.32
CA LEU A 106 -5.49 -0.35 3.45
C LEU A 106 -4.86 -1.75 3.45
N THR A 107 -4.81 -2.43 4.59
CA THR A 107 -4.42 -3.84 4.66
C THR A 107 -5.27 -4.69 3.73
N THR A 108 -6.60 -4.55 3.85
CA THR A 108 -7.55 -5.35 3.06
C THR A 108 -7.38 -5.09 1.56
N LEU A 109 -7.32 -3.82 1.18
CA LEU A 109 -7.16 -3.41 -0.21
C LEU A 109 -5.81 -3.86 -0.79
N ALA A 110 -4.73 -3.78 -0.02
CA ALA A 110 -3.42 -4.26 -0.43
C ALA A 110 -3.37 -5.78 -0.61
N GLY A 111 -4.00 -6.53 0.31
CA GLY A 111 -4.12 -7.98 0.20
C GLY A 111 -4.88 -8.41 -1.07
N PHE A 112 -5.98 -7.73 -1.37
CA PHE A 112 -6.69 -7.95 -2.63
C PHE A 112 -5.85 -7.56 -3.84
N ALA A 113 -5.14 -6.43 -3.82
CA ALA A 113 -4.27 -6.02 -4.92
C ALA A 113 -3.19 -7.07 -5.22
N VAL A 114 -2.53 -7.62 -4.18
CA VAL A 114 -1.58 -8.74 -4.32
C VAL A 114 -2.25 -9.93 -4.99
N HIS A 115 -3.40 -10.38 -4.47
CA HIS A 115 -4.14 -11.51 -5.04
C HIS A 115 -4.57 -11.28 -6.49
N LEU A 116 -4.90 -10.03 -6.83
CA LEU A 116 -5.34 -9.64 -8.16
C LEU A 116 -4.19 -9.60 -9.17
N LEU A 117 -3.00 -9.19 -8.74
CA LEU A 117 -1.84 -8.95 -9.59
C LEU A 117 -0.86 -10.12 -9.67
N LEU A 118 -0.91 -11.06 -8.72
CA LEU A 118 -0.08 -12.27 -8.74
C LEU A 118 -0.26 -13.04 -10.07
N PRO A 119 0.83 -13.27 -10.82
CA PRO A 119 0.79 -14.14 -12.00
C PRO A 119 0.32 -15.54 -11.61
N ARG A 120 -0.55 -16.15 -12.40
CA ARG A 120 -0.90 -17.55 -12.18
C ARG A 120 0.29 -18.42 -12.64
N PRO A 121 0.64 -19.46 -11.88
CA PRO A 121 1.53 -20.48 -12.42
C PRO A 121 0.88 -21.04 -13.68
N ASN A 122 1.67 -21.22 -14.74
CA ASN A 122 1.21 -21.97 -15.90
C ASN A 122 0.80 -23.35 -15.41
N LYS A 123 -0.44 -23.76 -15.71
CA LYS A 123 -0.84 -25.15 -15.50
C LYS A 123 0.02 -25.98 -16.44
N THR A 124 1.06 -26.62 -15.89
CA THR A 124 1.83 -27.67 -16.54
C THR A 124 0.96 -28.87 -16.81
#